data_AF-A0A4P7H0L9-F1
#
_entry.id   AF-A0A4P7H0L9-F1
#
_cell.length_a   1.000
_cell.length_b   1.000
_cell.length_c   1.000
_cell.angle_alpha   90.00
_cell.angle_beta   90.00
_cell.angle_gamma   90.00
#
_symmetry.space_group_name_H-M   'P 1'
#
loop_
_entity.id
_entity.type
_entity.pdbx_description
1 polymer ?
#
loop_
_entity_poly.entity_id
_entity_poly.type
_entity_poly.pdbx_seq_one_letter_code
_entity_poly.pdbx_strand_id
1 'polypeptide(L)'
;MTDITPLAASSRAAFGDPGVHAVVRAGRTVHAVRFGQWVGEEEVPELLCRTGVAGWSPAALEPTRAAVTCARCLRRIGGQTAASQQLPLFGGD
;
A
#
# COMPACT_ATOMS: atom_id res chain seq x y z
N MET A 1 18.82 8.55 17.65
CA MET A 1 17.98 7.62 16.88
C MET A 1 16.55 8.10 17.04
N THR A 2 15.90 8.56 15.96
CA THR A 2 14.50 9.03 16.04
C THR A 2 13.63 7.86 16.48
N ASP A 3 12.82 8.07 17.51
CA ASP A 3 11.84 7.07 17.92
C ASP A 3 10.77 6.93 16.81
N ILE A 4 10.69 5.73 16.22
CA ILE A 4 9.84 5.41 15.08
C ILE A 4 8.45 4.93 15.51
N THR A 5 8.30 4.48 16.77
CA THR A 5 7.05 3.92 17.28
C THR A 5 5.92 4.96 17.27
N PRO A 6 6.11 6.22 17.70
CA PRO A 6 5.08 7.26 17.58
C PRO A 6 4.67 7.54 16.13
N LEU A 7 5.61 7.46 15.18
CA LEU A 7 5.31 7.65 13.77
C LEU A 7 4.48 6.48 13.22
N ALA A 8 4.84 5.24 13.57
CA ALA A 8 4.07 4.07 13.16
C ALA A 8 2.65 4.08 13.77
N ALA A 9 2.53 4.37 15.07
CA ALA A 9 1.25 4.45 15.76
C ALA A 9 0.32 5.54 15.19
N SER A 10 0.85 6.76 14.99
CA SER A 10 0.08 7.85 14.38
C SER A 10 -0.36 7.54 12.95
N SER A 11 0.52 6.91 12.16
CA SER A 11 0.16 6.47 10.80
C SER A 11 -0.91 5.39 10.81
N ARG A 12 -0.83 4.41 11.73
CA ARG A 12 -1.88 3.40 11.90
C ARG A 12 -3.21 4.01 12.32
N ALA A 13 -3.21 4.97 13.23
CA ALA A 13 -4.43 5.67 13.64
C ALA A 13 -5.10 6.41 12.47
N ALA A 14 -4.33 7.04 11.58
CA ALA A 14 -4.88 7.75 10.42
C ALA A 14 -5.52 6.83 9.35
N PHE A 15 -5.08 5.57 9.27
CA PHE A 15 -5.51 4.61 8.24
C PHE A 15 -6.30 3.41 8.79
N GLY A 16 -6.51 3.33 10.11
CA GLY A 16 -7.17 2.20 10.77
C GLY A 16 -8.67 2.11 10.51
N ASP A 17 -9.29 3.22 10.11
CA ASP A 17 -10.70 3.28 9.76
C ASP A 17 -11.00 2.55 8.44
N PRO A 18 -12.04 1.70 8.38
CA PRO A 18 -12.50 1.10 7.13
C PRO A 18 -12.84 2.16 6.07
N GLY A 19 -12.43 1.89 4.82
CA GLY A 19 -12.68 2.79 3.69
C GLY A 19 -11.73 3.99 3.60
N VAL A 20 -10.70 4.06 4.44
CA VAL A 20 -9.59 5.00 4.24
C VAL A 20 -8.63 4.47 3.18
N HIS A 21 -8.34 5.34 2.21
CA HIS A 21 -7.43 5.14 1.10
C HIS A 21 -6.30 6.19 1.18
N ALA A 22 -5.34 6.13 0.27
CA ALA A 22 -4.24 7.09 0.23
C ALA A 22 -4.13 7.82 -1.10
N VAL A 23 -3.74 9.08 -1.04
CA VAL A 23 -3.06 9.79 -2.13
C VAL A 23 -1.57 9.89 -1.75
N VAL A 24 -0.68 9.76 -2.73
CA VAL A 24 0.75 9.96 -2.51
C VAL A 24 1.08 11.44 -2.70
N ARG A 25 1.43 12.13 -1.61
CA ARG A 25 1.67 13.60 -1.59
C ARG A 25 0.50 14.35 -2.27
N ALA A 26 0.78 15.47 -2.94
CA ALA A 26 -0.16 16.23 -3.78
C ALA A 26 -0.54 15.54 -5.12
N GLY A 27 -0.55 14.21 -5.17
CA GLY A 27 -1.02 13.43 -6.32
C GLY A 27 -2.53 13.56 -6.53
N ARG A 28 -3.04 12.90 -7.58
CA ARG A 28 -4.50 12.83 -7.86
C ARG A 28 -5.05 11.40 -7.90
N THR A 29 -4.16 10.42 -7.90
CA THR A 29 -4.52 9.00 -7.94
C THR A 29 -4.79 8.54 -6.51
N VAL A 30 -5.95 7.91 -6.31
CA VAL A 30 -6.34 7.32 -5.03
C VAL A 30 -6.01 5.83 -5.05
N HIS A 31 -5.30 5.38 -4.03
CA HIS A 31 -4.79 4.03 -3.89
C HIS A 31 -5.45 3.32 -2.72
N ALA A 32 -5.73 2.03 -2.89
CA ALA A 32 -6.06 1.17 -1.77
C ALA A 32 -4.83 1.02 -0.86
N VAL A 33 -5.08 0.94 0.46
CA VAL A 33 -4.06 0.80 1.49
C VAL A 33 -4.19 -0.56 2.15
N ARG A 34 -3.05 -1.11 2.60
CA ARG A 34 -2.98 -2.25 3.53
C ARG A 34 -1.91 -1.95 4.57
N PHE A 35 -1.90 -2.68 5.68
CA PHE A 35 -0.79 -2.63 6.63
C PHE A 35 0.30 -3.62 6.21
N GLY A 36 1.54 -3.19 6.35
CA GLY A 36 2.71 -4.01 6.11
C GLY A 36 3.80 -3.70 7.13
N GLN A 37 4.63 -4.71 7.43
CA GLN A 37 5.79 -4.55 8.30
C GLN A 37 6.77 -3.53 7.73
N TRP A 38 7.30 -2.68 8.59
CA TRP A 38 8.21 -1.61 8.25
C TRP A 38 9.59 -1.79 8.90
N VAL A 39 9.77 -1.32 10.14
CA VAL A 39 11.04 -1.40 10.87
C VAL A 39 10.81 -2.16 12.18
N GLY A 40 11.56 -3.25 12.37
CA GLY A 40 11.31 -4.17 13.48
C GLY A 40 9.90 -4.75 13.37
N GLU A 41 9.17 -4.71 14.48
CA GLU A 41 7.77 -5.18 14.56
C GLU A 41 6.74 -4.08 14.22
N GLU A 42 7.18 -2.88 13.84
CA GLU A 42 6.24 -1.80 13.52
C GLU A 42 5.56 -2.02 12.17
N GLU A 43 4.24 -1.91 12.16
CA GLU A 43 3.44 -1.90 10.94
C GLU A 43 3.00 -0.48 10.57
N VAL A 44 2.99 -0.20 9.27
CA VAL A 44 2.58 1.10 8.71
C VAL A 44 1.68 0.91 7.49
N PRO A 45 0.85 1.90 7.14
CA PRO A 45 0.10 1.88 5.90
C PRO A 45 1.06 1.83 4.70
N GLU A 46 0.78 0.91 3.77
CA GLU A 46 1.42 0.83 2.47
C GLU A 46 0.38 0.75 1.35
N LEU A 47 0.77 1.17 0.15
CA LEU A 47 -0.11 1.08 -1.00
C LEU A 47 -0.28 -0.39 -1.43
N LEU A 48 -1.51 -0.82 -1.65
CA LEU A 48 -1.81 -2.16 -2.13
C LEU A 48 -1.05 -2.50 -3.42
N CYS A 49 -0.82 -1.54 -4.30
CA CYS A 49 -0.07 -1.72 -5.55
C CYS A 49 1.46 -1.68 -5.41
N ARG A 50 1.99 -1.37 -4.22
CA ARG A 50 3.42 -1.22 -3.90
C ARG A 50 4.20 -0.30 -4.84
N THR A 51 3.53 0.65 -5.50
CA THR A 51 4.14 1.58 -6.45
C THR A 51 3.99 3.01 -5.97
N GLY A 52 5.09 3.77 -5.94
CA GLY A 52 5.04 5.23 -5.79
C GLY A 52 5.36 5.75 -4.38
N VAL A 53 5.67 4.89 -3.41
CA VAL A 53 6.19 5.34 -2.11
C VAL A 53 7.72 5.32 -2.17
N ALA A 54 8.32 6.46 -2.52
CA ALA A 54 9.77 6.60 -2.46
C ALA A 54 10.23 6.42 -1.00
N GLY A 55 11.04 5.38 -0.74
CA GLY A 55 11.71 5.19 0.55
C GLY A 55 10.84 4.71 1.71
N TRP A 56 9.65 4.12 1.46
CA TRP A 56 8.79 3.56 2.52
C TRP A 56 8.37 4.56 3.62
N SER A 57 8.39 5.87 3.34
CA SER A 57 7.99 6.88 4.33
C SER A 57 6.47 6.87 4.53
N PRO A 58 5.95 6.55 5.73
CA PRO A 58 4.50 6.59 6.01
C PRO A 58 3.94 8.00 5.84
N ALA A 59 4.76 9.01 6.11
CA ALA A 59 4.40 10.42 5.98
C ALA A 59 4.21 10.88 4.52
N ALA A 60 4.54 10.06 3.53
CA ALA A 60 4.27 10.36 2.11
C ALA A 60 2.82 10.04 1.70
N LEU A 61 2.05 9.39 2.57
CA LEU A 61 0.66 9.00 2.33
C LEU A 61 -0.30 9.98 3.02
N GLU A 62 -1.19 10.56 2.23
CA GLU A 62 -2.25 11.42 2.71
C GLU A 62 -3.56 10.62 2.73
N PRO A 63 -4.24 10.48 3.90
CA PRO A 63 -5.47 9.71 4.00
C PRO A 63 -6.63 10.40 3.28
N THR A 64 -7.47 9.61 2.62
CA THR A 64 -8.66 10.09 1.93
C THR A 64 -9.78 9.06 1.98
N ARG A 65 -11.04 9.50 1.88
CA ARG A 65 -12.21 8.63 1.73
C ARG A 65 -12.74 8.57 0.29
N ALA A 66 -12.06 9.22 -0.65
CA ALA A 66 -12.41 9.14 -2.07
C ALA A 66 -12.28 7.70 -2.60
N ALA A 67 -13.04 7.36 -3.64
CA ALA A 67 -12.98 6.04 -4.25
C ALA A 67 -11.60 5.77 -4.88
N VAL A 68 -11.15 4.50 -4.84
CA VAL A 68 -9.87 4.08 -5.44
C VAL A 68 -9.90 4.29 -6.95
N THR A 69 -8.96 5.07 -7.47
CA THR A 69 -8.80 5.34 -8.91
C THR A 69 -7.56 4.66 -9.52
N CYS A 70 -6.65 4.15 -8.68
CA CYS A 70 -5.46 3.45 -9.16
C CYS A 70 -5.84 2.12 -9.86
N ALA A 71 -5.62 2.05 -11.17
CA ALA A 71 -5.91 0.86 -11.97
C ALA A 71 -5.18 -0.43 -11.51
N ARG A 72 -4.02 -0.32 -10.86
CA ARG A 72 -3.32 -1.48 -10.27
C ARG A 72 -3.99 -1.95 -8.98
N CYS A 73 -4.44 -1.02 -8.14
CA CYS A 73 -5.18 -1.35 -6.93
C CYS A 73 -6.52 -1.99 -7.29
N LEU A 74 -7.27 -1.41 -8.22
CA LEU A 74 -8.53 -1.96 -8.71
C LEU A 74 -8.36 -3.38 -9.27
N ARG A 75 -7.31 -3.62 -10.07
CA ARG A 75 -6.98 -4.98 -10.55
C ARG A 75 -6.67 -5.96 -9.42
N ARG A 76 -5.99 -5.55 -8.35
CA ARG A 76 -5.72 -6.43 -7.20
C ARG A 76 -6.97 -6.71 -6.36
N ILE A 77 -7.82 -5.70 -6.19
CA ILE A 77 -9.08 -5.84 -5.44
C ILE A 77 -10.05 -6.75 -6.19
N GLY A 78 -10.21 -6.56 -7.51
CA GLY A 78 -11.15 -7.32 -8.34
C GLY A 78 -10.58 -8.59 -9.00
N GLY A 79 -9.26 -8.80 -8.97
CA GLY A 79 -8.57 -9.78 -9.82
C GLY A 79 -7.85 -10.91 -9.08
N GLN A 80 -8.26 -11.26 -7.87
CA GLN A 80 -7.68 -12.40 -7.13
C GLN A 80 -8.00 -13.77 -7.77
N THR A 81 -8.67 -13.80 -8.92
CA THR A 81 -9.09 -15.02 -9.65
C THR A 81 -8.31 -15.27 -10.95
N ALA A 82 -7.12 -14.69 -11.12
CA ALA A 82 -6.23 -15.12 -12.20
C ALA A 82 -5.02 -15.77 -11.55
N ALA A 83 -5.08 -17.10 -11.38
CA ALA A 83 -3.89 -17.89 -11.08
C ALA A 83 -2.84 -17.54 -12.14
N SER A 84 -1.76 -16.91 -11.71
CA SER A 84 -0.60 -16.69 -12.56
C SER A 84 -0.06 -18.05 -12.97
N GLN A 85 -0.48 -18.57 -14.13
CA GLN A 85 0.25 -19.63 -14.80
C GLN A 85 1.61 -19.04 -15.16
N GLN A 86 2.57 -19.26 -14.27
CA GLN A 86 3.96 -18.93 -14.53
C GLN A 86 4.36 -19.72 -15.78
N LEU A 87 4.75 -19.00 -16.83
CA LEU A 87 5.33 -19.63 -18.00
C LEU A 87 6.63 -20.33 -17.56
N PRO A 88 6.87 -21.57 -18.01
CA PRO A 88 8.11 -22.26 -17.70
C PRO A 88 9.28 -21.41 -18.18
N LEU A 89 10.19 -21.07 -17.25
CA LEU A 89 11.33 -20.20 -17.54
C LEU A 89 12.35 -20.89 -18.45
N PHE A 90 12.34 -22.22 -18.47
CA PHE A 90 13.14 -23.08 -19.33
C PHE A 90 12.27 -24.27 -19.78
N GLY A 91 12.35 -24.66 -21.05
CA GLY A 91 11.66 -25.85 -21.56
C GLY A 91 12.20 -27.10 -20.88
N GLY A 92 11.33 -28.07 -20.60
CA GLY A 92 11.76 -29.38 -20.08
C GLY A 92 12.65 -30.08 -21.09
N ASP A 93 13.66 -30.78 -20.56
CA ASP A 93 14.70 -31.53 -21.29
C ASP A 93 14.16 -32.44 -22.41
#